data_AF-A0A532T727-F1
#
_entry.id   AF-A0A532T727-F1
#
_cell.length_a   1.000
_cell.length_b   1.000
_cell.length_c   1.000
_cell.angle_alpha   90.00
_cell.angle_beta   90.00
_cell.angle_gamma   90.00
#
_symmetry.space_group_name_H-M   'P 1'
#
loop_
_entity.id
_entity.type
_entity.pdbx_description
1 polymer ?
#
loop_
_entity_poly.entity_id
_entity_poly.type
_entity_poly.pdbx_seq_one_letter_code
_entity_poly.pdbx_strand_id
1 'polypeptide(L)'
;MVRNSDIIEEINDGNLFLRKISKTDVEFFFKSLNEKNLKNYLSLGPLKSLEHSRGLIKNYLKYWDKFFQFNYIIELHDVNSSKIGSISLWNVNWQHKRTQIGIWLIPSFWGKGLGEKSVNLVKK
;
A
#
# COMPACT_ATOMS: atom_id res chain seq x y z
N MET A 1 -4.84 15.53 -19.74
CA MET A 1 -5.95 15.59 -18.76
C MET A 1 -6.54 14.19 -18.71
N VAL A 2 -6.39 13.46 -17.60
CA VAL A 2 -7.00 12.13 -17.44
C VAL A 2 -8.51 12.36 -17.43
N ARG A 3 -9.16 12.04 -18.55
CA ARG A 3 -10.62 12.11 -18.72
C ARG A 3 -11.20 10.79 -18.21
N ASN A 4 -12.08 10.85 -17.23
CA ASN A 4 -12.95 9.74 -16.78
C ASN A 4 -12.26 8.37 -16.60
N SER A 5 -11.20 8.31 -15.79
CA SER A 5 -10.80 7.03 -15.20
C SER A 5 -11.33 7.02 -13.78
N ASP A 6 -12.32 6.17 -13.50
CA ASP A 6 -12.73 5.91 -12.12
C ASP A 6 -11.51 5.33 -11.42
N ILE A 7 -10.91 6.12 -10.53
CA ILE A 7 -9.80 5.62 -9.71
C ILE A 7 -10.40 4.57 -8.79
N ILE A 8 -9.97 3.32 -8.98
CA ILE A 8 -10.43 2.19 -8.21
C ILE A 8 -9.88 2.34 -6.78
N GLU A 9 -10.76 2.57 -5.81
CA GLU A 9 -10.33 2.68 -4.41
C GLU A 9 -10.23 1.31 -3.74
N GLU A 10 -10.89 0.29 -4.29
CA GLU A 10 -10.98 -1.05 -3.72
C GLU A 10 -10.93 -2.15 -4.79
N ILE A 11 -10.11 -3.18 -4.57
CA ILE A 11 -9.97 -4.35 -5.45
C ILE A 11 -10.12 -5.61 -4.59
N ASN A 12 -11.08 -6.46 -4.93
CA ASN A 12 -11.37 -7.69 -4.21
C ASN A 12 -11.08 -8.94 -5.05
N ASP A 13 -10.43 -9.93 -4.46
CA ASP A 13 -10.19 -11.25 -5.04
C ASP A 13 -10.33 -12.35 -3.97
N GLY A 14 -11.58 -12.58 -3.56
CA GLY A 14 -11.93 -13.59 -2.56
C GLY A 14 -11.41 -13.21 -1.18
N ASN A 15 -10.35 -13.90 -0.73
CA ASN A 15 -9.81 -13.70 0.62
C ASN A 15 -8.79 -12.55 0.71
N LEU A 16 -8.30 -12.02 -0.43
CA LEU A 16 -7.33 -10.92 -0.45
C LEU A 16 -7.98 -9.65 -1.00
N PHE A 17 -7.82 -8.55 -0.28
CA PHE A 17 -8.43 -7.27 -0.59
C PHE A 17 -7.38 -6.17 -0.61
N LEU A 18 -7.51 -5.26 -1.57
CA LEU A 18 -6.75 -4.01 -1.63
C LEU A 18 -7.71 -2.86 -1.42
N ARG A 19 -7.45 -2.00 -0.45
CA ARG A 19 -8.20 -0.75 -0.28
C ARG A 19 -7.31 0.45 -0.19
N LYS A 20 -7.81 1.59 -0.63
CA LYS A 20 -7.17 2.90 -0.49
C LYS A 20 -6.72 3.11 0.96
N ILE A 21 -5.49 3.59 1.10
CA ILE A 21 -4.96 3.99 2.41
C ILE A 21 -5.81 5.10 3.01
N SER A 22 -5.99 5.08 4.33
CA SER A 22 -6.76 6.08 5.06
C SER A 22 -6.01 6.63 6.28
N LYS A 23 -6.54 7.69 6.89
CA LYS A 23 -5.97 8.28 8.12
C LYS A 23 -6.00 7.32 9.32
N THR A 24 -6.79 6.24 9.28
CA THR A 24 -6.84 5.25 10.38
C THR A 24 -5.69 4.23 10.29
N ASP A 25 -4.91 4.22 9.19
CA ASP A 25 -3.81 3.28 8.97
C ASP A 25 -2.49 3.72 9.64
N VAL A 26 -2.49 4.84 10.37
CA VAL A 26 -1.31 5.43 11.03
C VAL A 26 -0.62 4.46 11.96
N GLU A 27 -1.37 3.80 12.83
CA GLU A 27 -0.81 2.85 13.78
C GLU A 27 -0.27 1.61 13.10
N PHE A 28 -0.95 1.14 12.06
CA PHE A 28 -0.54 -0.01 11.28
C PHE A 28 0.82 0.25 10.63
N PHE A 29 0.98 1.36 9.90
CA PHE A 29 2.26 1.75 9.30
C PHE A 29 3.37 1.91 10.33
N PHE A 30 3.08 2.58 11.45
CA PHE A 30 4.07 2.79 12.50
C PHE A 30 4.54 1.47 13.12
N LYS A 31 3.62 0.54 13.43
CA LYS A 31 3.96 -0.76 14.01
C LYS A 31 4.71 -1.62 13.00
N SER A 32 4.20 -1.79 11.77
CA SER A 32 4.79 -2.66 10.76
C SER A 32 6.16 -2.20 10.29
N LEU A 33 6.35 -0.91 10.00
CA LEU A 33 7.64 -0.40 9.48
C LEU A 33 8.74 -0.31 10.56
N ASN A 34 8.39 -0.51 11.83
CA ASN A 34 9.34 -0.67 12.92
C ASN A 34 9.60 -2.15 13.27
N GLU A 35 8.94 -3.09 12.59
CA GLU A 35 9.17 -4.51 12.80
C GLU A 35 10.59 -4.92 12.38
N LYS A 36 11.18 -5.83 13.15
CA LYS A 36 12.51 -6.38 12.83
C LYS A 36 12.42 -7.11 11.48
N ASN A 37 13.51 -7.04 10.71
CA ASN A 37 13.68 -7.65 9.38
C ASN A 37 12.96 -6.97 8.22
N LEU A 38 11.79 -6.35 8.39
CA LEU A 38 11.09 -5.68 7.29
C LEU A 38 11.92 -4.52 6.70
N LYS A 39 12.48 -3.69 7.58
CA LYS A 39 13.26 -2.50 7.22
C LYS A 39 14.52 -2.78 6.39
N ASN A 40 15.06 -4.01 6.43
CA ASN A 40 16.31 -4.34 5.76
C ASN A 40 16.18 -4.28 4.22
N TYR A 41 14.94 -4.34 3.72
CA TYR A 41 14.63 -4.41 2.30
C TYR A 41 13.86 -3.19 1.79
N LEU A 42 13.63 -2.18 2.64
CA LEU A 42 12.88 -0.98 2.29
C LEU A 42 13.79 0.24 2.23
N SER A 43 13.65 1.04 1.17
CA SER A 43 14.25 2.38 1.09
C SER A 43 13.58 3.36 2.07
N LEU A 44 12.41 3.02 2.60
CA LEU A 44 11.72 3.75 3.63
C LEU A 44 12.34 3.37 4.99
N GLY A 45 13.02 4.33 5.62
CA GLY A 45 13.56 4.16 6.97
C GLY A 45 12.46 3.98 8.03
N PRO A 46 12.82 3.50 9.24
CA PRO A 46 11.85 3.31 10.32
C PRO A 46 11.13 4.62 10.65
N LEU A 47 9.84 4.51 10.93
CA LEU A 47 9.05 5.66 11.35
C LEU A 47 9.41 5.99 12.80
N LYS A 48 10.10 7.12 12.98
CA LYS A 48 10.55 7.62 14.30
C LYS A 48 9.43 7.89 15.30
N SER A 49 8.21 8.18 14.84
CA SER A 49 7.06 8.47 15.71
C SER A 49 5.73 8.24 14.98
N LEU A 50 4.64 8.16 15.75
CA LEU A 50 3.28 8.18 15.19
C LEU A 50 3.01 9.46 14.38
N GLU A 51 3.59 10.59 14.76
CA GLU A 51 3.47 11.83 13.99
C GLU A 51 4.16 11.72 12.63
N HIS A 52 5.34 11.11 12.56
CA HIS A 52 6.01 10.83 11.30
C HIS A 52 5.13 9.91 10.41
N SER A 53 4.49 8.89 11.00
CA SER A 53 3.52 8.03 10.30
C SER A 53 2.32 8.85 9.75
N ARG A 54 1.75 9.75 10.56
CA ARG A 54 0.67 10.65 10.10
C ARG A 54 1.11 11.53 8.94
N GLY A 55 2.32 12.07 8.99
CA GLY A 55 2.91 12.86 7.91
C GLY A 55 3.04 12.05 6.61
N LEU A 56 3.52 10.81 6.70
CA LEU A 56 3.61 9.90 5.57
C LEU A 56 2.24 9.63 4.93
N ILE A 57 1.25 9.23 5.73
CA ILE A 57 -0.10 8.93 5.24
C ILE A 57 -0.77 10.18 4.65
N LYS A 58 -0.59 11.35 5.27
CA LYS A 58 -1.08 12.62 4.73
C LYS A 58 -0.48 12.91 3.35
N ASN A 59 0.81 12.66 3.16
CA ASN A 59 1.47 12.82 1.87
C ASN A 59 0.94 11.81 0.84
N TYR A 60 0.75 10.55 1.23
CA TYR A 60 0.19 9.52 0.36
C TYR A 60 -1.24 9.86 -0.12
N LEU A 61 -2.10 10.35 0.77
CA LEU A 61 -3.43 10.83 0.40
C LEU A 61 -3.35 12.03 -0.55
N LYS A 62 -2.45 12.99 -0.29
CA LYS A 62 -2.23 14.13 -1.20
C LYS A 62 -1.74 13.69 -2.58
N TYR A 63 -0.90 12.66 -2.66
CA TYR A 63 -0.43 12.12 -3.94
C TYR A 63 -1.50 11.33 -4.68
N TRP A 64 -2.40 10.67 -3.94
CA TRP A 64 -3.58 10.04 -4.50
C TRP A 64 -4.48 11.06 -5.18
N ASP A 65 -4.84 12.13 -4.48
CA ASP A 65 -5.72 13.19 -4.99
C ASP A 65 -5.12 13.92 -6.21
N LYS A 66 -3.79 13.91 -6.33
CA LYS A 66 -3.05 14.47 -7.46
C LYS A 66 -2.73 13.46 -8.57
N PHE A 67 -3.17 12.21 -8.43
CA PHE A 67 -2.92 11.12 -9.37
C PHE A 67 -1.43 10.84 -9.63
N PHE A 68 -0.57 11.07 -8.63
CA PHE A 68 0.88 10.79 -8.72
C PHE A 68 1.25 9.43 -8.13
N GLN A 69 0.48 8.96 -7.17
CA GLN A 69 0.73 7.70 -6.49
C GLN A 69 -0.57 7.16 -5.86
N PHE A 70 -0.80 5.87 -6.02
CA PHE A 70 -1.93 5.15 -5.44
C PHE A 70 -1.38 4.14 -4.42
N ASN A 71 -1.75 4.30 -3.16
CA ASN A 71 -1.30 3.44 -2.07
C ASN A 71 -2.49 2.66 -1.50
N TYR A 72 -2.35 1.35 -1.48
CA TYR A 72 -3.35 0.43 -0.96
C TYR A 72 -2.83 -0.28 0.28
N ILE A 73 -3.74 -0.55 1.21
CA ILE A 73 -3.56 -1.54 2.28
C ILE A 73 -3.95 -2.90 1.72
N ILE A 74 -3.13 -3.90 2.01
CA ILE A 74 -3.43 -5.30 1.70
C ILE A 74 -4.09 -5.90 2.94
N GLU A 75 -5.30 -6.42 2.79
CA GLU A 75 -6.09 -7.04 3.85
C GLU A 75 -6.46 -8.49 3.50
N LEU A 76 -6.60 -9.32 4.54
CA LEU A 76 -7.13 -10.68 4.42
C LEU A 76 -8.44 -10.81 5.19
N HIS A 77 -9.51 -11.23 4.52
CA HIS A 77 -10.88 -11.37 5.05
C HIS A 77 -11.09 -12.56 6.01
N ASP A 78 -10.03 -13.13 6.58
CA ASP A 78 -10.18 -14.11 7.67
C ASP A 78 -10.87 -13.45 8.89
N VAL A 79 -11.30 -14.23 9.88
CA VAL A 79 -12.23 -13.88 11.00
C VAL A 79 -12.03 -12.50 11.68
N ASN A 80 -10.86 -11.85 11.52
CA ASN A 80 -10.55 -10.52 12.07
C ASN A 80 -10.06 -9.44 11.07
N SER A 81 -10.24 -9.62 9.74
CA SER A 81 -9.73 -8.71 8.68
C SER A 81 -8.35 -8.12 8.97
N SER A 82 -7.30 -8.92 8.77
CA SER A 82 -5.94 -8.52 9.15
C SER A 82 -5.30 -7.66 8.06
N LYS A 83 -4.85 -6.45 8.42
CA LYS A 83 -3.94 -5.65 7.59
C LYS A 83 -2.59 -6.37 7.55
N ILE A 84 -2.14 -6.77 6.37
CA ILE A 84 -0.93 -7.60 6.23
C ILE A 84 0.23 -6.90 5.53
N GLY A 85 -0.03 -5.76 4.88
CA GLY A 85 1.00 -4.96 4.25
C GLY A 85 0.45 -3.81 3.43
N SER A 86 1.25 -3.31 2.50
CA SER A 86 0.86 -2.27 1.56
C SER A 86 1.47 -2.50 0.18
N ILE A 87 0.70 -2.16 -0.84
CA ILE A 87 1.15 -2.11 -2.24
C ILE A 87 0.85 -0.73 -2.80
N SER A 88 1.71 -0.23 -3.68
CA SER A 88 1.56 1.08 -4.29
C SER A 88 1.93 1.09 -5.76
N LEU A 89 1.21 1.91 -6.52
CA LEU A 89 1.59 2.37 -7.84
C LEU A 89 2.15 3.78 -7.66
N TRP A 90 3.44 3.98 -7.85
CA TRP A 90 4.11 5.26 -7.61
C TRP A 90 4.87 5.73 -8.85
N ASN A 91 5.31 6.99 -8.84
CA ASN A 91 5.96 7.62 -9.98
C ASN A 91 5.12 7.47 -11.28
N VAL A 92 3.81 7.71 -11.16
CA VAL A 92 2.87 7.56 -12.27
C VAL A 92 3.18 8.62 -13.32
N ASN A 93 3.52 8.17 -14.52
CA ASN A 93 3.73 9.01 -15.68
C ASN A 93 2.65 8.72 -16.72
N TRP A 94 1.65 9.61 -16.74
CA TRP A 94 0.49 9.52 -17.61
C TRP A 94 0.82 9.66 -19.10
N GLN A 95 1.87 10.40 -19.45
CA GLN A 95 2.30 10.59 -20.84
C GLN A 95 2.86 9.29 -21.43
N HIS A 96 3.69 8.57 -20.67
CA HIS A 96 4.35 7.34 -21.10
C HIS A 96 3.62 6.07 -20.63
N LYS A 97 2.44 6.21 -20.01
CA LYS A 97 1.63 5.10 -19.48
C LYS A 97 2.45 4.12 -18.63
N ARG A 98 3.30 4.66 -17.75
CA ARG A 98 4.18 3.86 -16.88
C ARG A 98 4.02 4.25 -15.42
N THR A 99 4.27 3.28 -14.55
CA THR A 99 4.34 3.45 -13.10
C THR A 99 5.28 2.40 -12.53
N GLN A 100 5.66 2.56 -11.27
CA GLN A 100 6.45 1.60 -10.51
C GLN A 100 5.58 0.95 -9.45
N ILE A 101 5.83 -0.32 -9.17
CA ILE A 101 5.13 -1.05 -8.10
C ILE A 101 6.04 -1.06 -6.87
N GLY A 102 5.55 -0.54 -5.75
CA GLY A 102 6.13 -0.74 -4.43
C GLY A 102 5.29 -1.76 -3.66
N ILE A 103 5.92 -2.69 -2.96
CA ILE A 103 5.20 -3.64 -2.11
C ILE A 103 6.00 -3.98 -0.88
N TRP A 104 5.31 -4.13 0.24
CA TRP A 104 5.85 -4.74 1.44
C TRP A 104 4.74 -5.47 2.20
N LEU A 105 5.13 -6.55 2.87
CA LEU A 105 4.27 -7.35 3.72
C LEU A 105 4.94 -7.50 5.08
N ILE A 106 4.15 -7.64 6.12
CA ILE A 106 4.63 -8.06 7.44
C ILE A 106 5.33 -9.43 7.31
N PRO A 107 6.51 -9.63 7.92
CA PRO A 107 7.29 -10.88 7.82
C PRO A 107 6.52 -12.18 8.09
N SER A 108 5.56 -12.19 9.02
CA SER A 108 4.73 -13.36 9.33
C SER A 108 3.82 -13.82 8.18
N PHE A 109 3.70 -13.02 7.11
CA PHE A 109 2.93 -13.32 5.91
C PHE A 109 3.82 -13.63 4.68
N TRP A 110 5.14 -13.65 4.84
CA TRP A 110 6.07 -14.04 3.77
C TRP A 110 5.99 -15.54 3.46
N GLY A 111 6.41 -15.93 2.25
CA GLY A 111 6.42 -17.34 1.81
C GLY A 111 5.04 -17.93 1.49
N LYS A 112 3.96 -17.13 1.59
CA LYS A 112 2.56 -17.57 1.38
C LYS A 112 1.97 -17.21 0.00
N GLY A 113 2.79 -16.69 -0.92
CA GLY A 113 2.34 -16.22 -2.24
C GLY A 113 1.47 -14.94 -2.23
N LEU A 114 1.26 -14.31 -1.07
CA LEU A 114 0.39 -13.14 -0.91
C LEU A 114 0.90 -11.90 -1.65
N GLY A 115 2.22 -11.74 -1.75
CA GLY A 115 2.84 -10.63 -2.48
C GLY A 115 2.58 -10.73 -3.98
N GLU A 116 2.76 -11.91 -4.56
CA GLU A 116 2.46 -12.19 -5.97
C GLU A 116 0.98 -11.94 -6.29
N LYS A 117 0.07 -12.47 -5.46
CA LYS A 117 -1.37 -12.21 -5.60
C LYS A 117 -1.67 -10.71 -5.59
N SER A 118 -1.13 -9.97 -4.63
CA SER A 118 -1.32 -8.51 -4.53
C SER A 118 -0.83 -7.77 -5.78
N VAL A 119 0.33 -8.15 -6.31
CA VAL A 119 0.88 -7.57 -7.55
C VAL A 119 0.00 -7.88 -8.76
N ASN A 120 -0.57 -9.08 -8.84
CA ASN A 120 -1.46 -9.46 -9.93
C ASN A 120 -2.79 -8.67 -9.89
N LEU A 121 -3.29 -8.32 -8.71
CA LEU A 121 -4.51 -7.51 -8.58
C LEU A 121 -4.36 -6.08 -9.11
N VAL A 122 -3.22 -5.43 -8.87
CA VAL A 122 -2.99 -4.06 -9.37
C VAL A 122 -2.64 -3.99 -10.86
N LYS A 123 -2.44 -5.14 -11.51
CA LYS A 123 -2.16 -5.25 -12.95
C LYS A 123 -3.40 -5.57 -13.79
N LYS A 124 -4.49 -6.00 -13.16
CA LYS A 124 -5.78 -6.24 -13.83
C LYS A 124 -6.42 -4.92 -14.21
#